data_AF-A0A356TFD8-F1
#
_entry.id   AF-A0A356TFD8-F1
#
_cell.length_a   1.000
_cell.length_b   1.000
_cell.length_c   1.000
_cell.angle_alpha   90.00
_cell.angle_beta   90.00
_cell.angle_gamma   90.00
#
_symmetry.space_group_name_H-M   'P 1'
#
loop_
_entity.id
_entity.type
_entity.pdbx_description
1 polymer ?
#
loop_
_entity_poly.entity_id
_entity_poly.type
_entity_poly.pdbx_seq_one_letter_code
_entity_poly.pdbx_strand_id
1 'polypeptide(L)' 'LDLGGLRGTPTVVSFFASWCEPCRDEFPLLSRLAAEHPEALRVVGVSIDE' A
#
# COMPACT_ATOMS: atom_id res chain seq x y z
N LEU A 1 0.18 13.62 -1.28
CA LEU A 1 0.08 12.47 -2.22
C LEU A 1 -0.78 12.89 -3.40
N ASP A 2 -0.22 12.93 -4.63
CA ASP A 2 -1.01 13.16 -5.84
C ASP A 2 -1.49 11.82 -6.41
N LEU A 3 -2.80 11.59 -6.41
CA LEU A 3 -3.41 10.37 -6.94
C LEU A 3 -3.50 10.38 -8.47
N GLY A 4 -3.27 11.52 -9.12
CA GLY A 4 -3.33 11.66 -10.57
C GLY A 4 -2.34 10.77 -11.30
N GLY A 5 -1.16 10.56 -10.73
CA GLY A 5 -0.12 9.66 -11.26
C GLY A 5 -0.40 8.16 -11.07
N LEU A 6 -1.46 7.78 -10.35
CA LEU A 6 -1.82 6.39 -10.09
C LEU A 6 -2.92 5.87 -11.02
N ARG A 7 -3.46 6.73 -11.89
CA ARG A 7 -4.53 6.38 -12.84
C ARG A 7 -4.06 5.31 -13.83
N GLY A 8 -4.97 4.44 -14.23
CA GLY A 8 -4.72 3.37 -15.21
C GLY A 8 -4.27 2.04 -14.59
N THR A 9 -3.91 2.01 -13.31
CA THR A 9 -3.61 0.77 -12.57
C THR A 9 -4.39 0.75 -11.26
N PRO A 10 -5.19 -0.28 -10.98
CA PRO A 10 -5.79 -0.48 -9.67
C PRO A 10 -4.74 -0.34 -8.57
N THR A 11 -5.05 0.46 -7.55
CA THR A 11 -4.09 0.79 -6.48
C THR A 11 -4.73 0.57 -5.12
N VAL A 12 -4.11 -0.27 -4.30
CA VAL A 12 -4.44 -0.43 -2.88
C VAL A 12 -3.66 0.60 -2.09
N VAL A 13 -4.37 1.39 -1.29
CA VAL A 13 -3.78 2.37 -0.38
C VAL A 13 -3.93 1.86 1.04
N SER A 14 -2.81 1.60 1.71
CA SER A 14 -2.77 1.22 3.12
C SER A 14 -2.34 2.42 3.95
N PHE A 15 -3.19 2.84 4.88
CA PHE A 15 -2.88 3.89 5.84
C PHE A 15 -2.35 3.23 7.11
N PHE A 16 -1.17 3.63 7.57
CA PHE A 16 -0.51 3.00 8.70
C PHE A 16 0.14 4.03 9.62
N ALA A 17 0.49 3.59 10.83
CA ALA A 17 1.30 4.37 11.75
C ALA A 17 2.41 3.49 12.34
N SER A 18 3.47 4.12 12.83
CA SER A 18 4.60 3.47 13.51
C SER A 18 4.18 2.66 14.73
N TRP A 19 3.11 3.09 15.41
CA TRP A 19 2.52 2.42 16.58
C TRP A 19 1.42 1.41 16.23
N CYS A 20 1.10 1.24 14.94
CA CYS A 20 0.08 0.31 14.49
C CYS A 20 0.65 -1.11 14.38
N GLU A 21 0.54 -1.88 15.47
CA GLU A 21 0.91 -3.30 15.48
C GLU A 21 0.16 -4.15 14.44
N PRO A 22 -1.18 -4.08 14.27
CA PRO A 22 -1.86 -4.87 13.25
C PRO A 22 -1.46 -4.52 11.81
N CYS A 23 -0.99 -3.29 11.55
CA CYS A 23 -0.47 -2.91 10.23
C CYS A 23 0.80 -3.69 9.88
N ARG A 24 1.60 -4.11 10.87
CA ARG A 24 2.82 -4.90 10.65
C ARG A 24 2.52 -6.29 10.11
N ASP A 25 1.41 -6.89 10.52
CA ASP A 25 0.97 -8.20 10.02
C ASP A 25 0.38 -8.09 8.60
N GLU A 26 -0.14 -6.93 8.22
CA GLU A 26 -0.71 -6.66 6.90
C GLU A 26 0.38 -6.44 5.82
N PHE A 27 1.49 -5.79 6.16
CA PHE A 27 2.54 -5.44 5.18
C PHE A 27 3.13 -6.62 4.40
N PRO A 28 3.42 -7.79 5.00
CA PRO A 28 3.87 -8.96 4.25
C PRO A 28 2.85 -9.41 3.21
N LEU A 29 1.55 -9.33 3.52
CA LEU A 29 0.47 -9.72 2.62
C LEU A 29 0.36 -8.76 1.45
N LEU A 30 0.37 -7.45 1.73
CA LEU A 30 0.35 -6.41 0.71
C LEU A 30 1.60 -6.45 -0.18
N SER A 31 2.77 -6.71 0.40
CA SER A 31 4.02 -6.84 -0.35
C SER A 31 3.99 -8.05 -1.29
N ARG A 32 3.45 -9.18 -0.84
CA ARG A 32 3.24 -10.36 -1.69
C ARG A 32 2.25 -10.08 -2.82
N LEU A 33 1.14 -9.44 -2.50
CA LEU A 33 0.11 -9.09 -3.48
C LEU A 33 0.68 -8.20 -4.61
N ALA A 34 1.52 -7.21 -4.27
CA ALA A 34 2.21 -6.38 -5.25
C ALA A 34 3.22 -7.16 -6.11
N ALA A 35 3.94 -8.12 -5.50
CA ALA A 35 4.93 -8.94 -6.18
C ALA A 35 4.30 -9.98 -7.13
N GLU A 36 3.12 -10.51 -6.79
CA GLU A 36 2.39 -11.48 -7.61
C GLU A 36 1.72 -10.81 -8.84
N HIS A 37 1.44 -9.51 -8.76
CA HIS A 37 0.69 -8.76 -9.78
C HIS A 37 1.37 -7.44 -10.20
N PRO A 38 2.65 -7.44 -10.59
CA PRO A 38 3.45 -6.21 -10.77
C PRO A 38 2.94 -5.28 -11.87
N GLU A 39 2.24 -5.79 -12.89
CA GLU A 39 1.66 -4.99 -13.98
C GLU A 39 0.17 -4.70 -13.80
N ALA A 40 -0.51 -5.41 -12.90
CA ALA A 40 -1.96 -5.33 -12.73
C ALA A 40 -2.39 -4.56 -11.47
N LEU A 41 -1.50 -4.42 -10.48
CA LEU A 41 -1.82 -3.79 -9.20
C LEU A 41 -0.62 -3.00 -8.67
N ARG A 42 -0.92 -1.86 -8.03
CA ARG A 42 0.04 -1.14 -7.18
C ARG A 42 -0.41 -1.13 -5.73
N VAL A 43 0.56 -1.16 -4.81
CA VAL A 43 0.34 -0.93 -3.38
C VAL A 43 1.08 0.35 -2.97
N VAL A 44 0.39 1.23 -2.26
CA VAL A 44 0.96 2.48 -1.71
C VAL A 44 0.70 2.53 -0.21
N GLY A 45 1.76 2.66 0.59
CA GLY A 45 1.68 2.92 2.02
C GLY A 45 1.66 4.43 2.29
N VAL A 46 0.73 4.88 3.14
CA VAL A 46 0.65 6.26 3.62
C VAL A 46 0.80 6.23 5.14
N SER A 47 1.93 6.75 5.63
CA SER A 47 2.09 6.98 7.06
C SER A 47 1.19 8.14 7.49
N ILE A 48 0.49 7.94 8.60
CA ILE A 48 -0.28 8.95 9.34
C ILE A 48 0.40 9.30 10.67
N ASP A 49 1.70 9.03 10.79
CA ASP A 49 2.51 9.57 11.89
C ASP A 49 2.50 11.11 11.81
N GLU A 50 2.47 11.80 12.96
CA GLU A 50 2.44 13.28 13.03
C GLU A 50 3.71 13.95 12.50
#